data_AF-A0A6G3WVW1-F1
#
_entry.id   AF-A0A6G3WVW1-F1
#
_cell.length_a   1.000
_cell.length_b   1.000
_cell.length_c   1.000
_cell.angle_alpha   90.00
_cell.angle_beta   90.00
_cell.angle_gamma   90.00
#
_symmetry.space_group_name_H-M   'P 1'
#
loop_
_entity.id
_entity.type
_entity.pdbx_description
1 polymer ?
#
loop_
_entity_poly.entity_id
_entity_poly.type
_entity_poly.pdbx_seq_one_letter_code
_entity_poly.pdbx_strand_id
1 'polypeptide(L)'
;YSDNADVTASDKQAEKLADWLHRNARTTKEPRPSLTLEPAAVSGRAGERLGPVTVRTDADQVSVSPPVDAAASGIEVTDEKGAPVTSATNGDRLYFAVPKDTADGTASLAVQATTSVPVGRALAGAGRTQTQILAGSSESTVSARATATWAETGAAPALTARKNCAAGGVDITAANRGDQPFTFELAGTEHTIPAGATRTVTVPVAEDQAYDFTITGPAGFTRTFTGVLDCATSGSVLDRESEGDAGNDIGTQSAQQSVPATTGSATSGLEGDLAETGGSSATPMLAAVAIGLLVVGGGAVFVLRRKTQHTDGE
;
A
#
# COMPACT_ATOMS: atom_id res chain seq x y z
N TYR A 1 -6.32 -20.29 22.73
CA TYR A 1 -6.61 -19.64 21.43
C TYR A 1 -5.79 -18.37 21.31
N SER A 2 -5.61 -17.82 20.09
CA SER A 2 -4.80 -16.62 19.85
C SER A 2 -5.37 -15.33 20.46
N ASP A 3 -6.66 -15.35 20.82
CA ASP A 3 -7.42 -14.28 21.49
C ASP A 3 -7.69 -14.58 22.97
N ASN A 4 -7.12 -15.66 23.50
CA ASN A 4 -7.35 -16.14 24.87
C ASN A 4 -8.83 -16.41 25.23
N ALA A 5 -9.70 -16.59 24.23
CA ALA A 5 -11.09 -16.95 24.49
C ALA A 5 -11.20 -18.36 25.09
N ASP A 6 -12.08 -18.53 26.06
CA ASP A 6 -12.45 -19.84 26.60
C ASP A 6 -13.62 -20.39 25.79
N VAL A 7 -13.35 -21.39 24.95
CA VAL A 7 -14.32 -21.92 23.98
C VAL A 7 -14.35 -23.44 24.09
N THR A 8 -15.54 -24.01 24.25
CA THR A 8 -15.78 -25.45 24.28
C THR A 8 -16.61 -25.87 23.07
N ALA A 9 -16.15 -26.87 22.32
CA ALA A 9 -16.90 -27.39 21.18
C ALA A 9 -18.08 -28.25 21.68
N SER A 10 -19.29 -28.00 21.16
CA SER A 10 -20.48 -28.80 21.50
C SER A 10 -20.49 -30.18 20.82
N ASP A 11 -19.74 -30.34 19.74
CA ASP A 11 -19.64 -31.57 18.96
C ASP A 11 -18.27 -32.24 19.15
N LYS A 12 -18.26 -33.53 19.52
CA LYS A 12 -17.04 -34.28 19.83
C LYS A 12 -16.13 -34.50 18.62
N GLN A 13 -16.68 -34.53 17.41
CA GLN A 13 -15.90 -34.69 16.19
C GLN A 13 -15.22 -33.36 15.82
N ALA A 14 -15.95 -32.25 15.97
CA ALA A 14 -15.40 -30.90 15.81
C ALA A 14 -14.27 -30.63 16.83
N GLU A 15 -14.44 -31.06 18.09
CA GLU A 15 -13.41 -30.97 19.13
C GLU A 15 -12.13 -31.69 18.71
N LYS A 16 -12.26 -32.95 18.25
CA LYS A 16 -11.11 -33.74 17.79
C LYS A 16 -10.38 -33.09 16.60
N LEU A 17 -11.12 -32.47 15.67
CA LEU A 17 -10.55 -31.75 14.54
C LEU A 17 -9.81 -30.48 15.01
N ALA A 18 -10.42 -29.69 15.89
CA ALA A 18 -9.82 -28.49 16.47
C ALA A 18 -8.51 -28.82 17.20
N ASP A 19 -8.51 -29.86 18.03
CA ASP A 19 -7.31 -30.34 18.72
C ASP A 19 -6.21 -30.79 17.75
N TRP A 20 -6.59 -31.46 16.67
CA TRP A 20 -5.64 -31.87 15.65
C TRP A 20 -5.03 -30.65 14.95
N LEU A 21 -5.85 -29.68 14.52
CA LEU A 21 -5.37 -28.45 13.88
C LEU A 21 -4.46 -27.64 14.81
N HIS A 22 -4.84 -27.49 16.08
CA HIS A 22 -4.05 -26.77 17.07
C HIS A 22 -2.68 -27.41 17.32
N ARG A 23 -2.64 -28.75 17.48
CA ARG A 23 -1.37 -29.49 17.66
C ARG A 23 -0.46 -29.44 16.44
N ASN A 24 -1.02 -29.36 15.24
CA ASN A 24 -0.25 -29.35 13.99
C ASN A 24 0.08 -27.93 13.49
N ALA A 25 -0.53 -26.90 14.08
CA ALA A 25 -0.25 -25.51 13.73
C ALA A 25 1.22 -25.19 14.02
N ARG A 26 1.91 -24.66 13.02
CA ARG A 26 3.29 -24.19 13.15
C ARG A 26 3.29 -22.67 13.10
N THR A 27 4.07 -22.05 13.98
CA THR A 27 4.38 -20.63 13.84
C THR A 27 5.33 -20.49 12.66
N THR A 28 4.82 -20.04 11.53
CA THR A 28 5.61 -19.68 10.36
C THR A 28 5.66 -18.16 10.29
N LYS A 29 6.84 -17.61 10.02
CA LYS A 29 6.94 -16.18 9.73
C LYS A 29 6.18 -15.92 8.44
N GLU A 30 5.18 -15.06 8.49
CA GLU A 30 4.45 -14.65 7.30
C GLU A 30 5.44 -14.14 6.24
N PRO A 31 5.52 -14.77 5.05
CA PRO A 31 6.27 -14.22 3.94
C PRO A 31 5.62 -12.89 3.58
N ARG A 32 6.34 -11.81 3.84
CA ARG A 32 5.95 -10.50 3.34
C ARG A 32 6.51 -10.45 1.93
N PRO A 33 5.68 -10.41 0.87
CA PRO A 33 6.18 -9.98 -0.41
C PRO A 33 6.73 -8.57 -0.18
N SER A 34 8.05 -8.49 -0.15
CA SER A 34 8.78 -7.30 0.22
C SER A 34 9.46 -6.84 -1.05
N LEU A 35 9.23 -5.59 -1.40
CA LEU A 35 9.91 -4.96 -2.51
C LEU A 35 10.24 -3.55 -2.07
N THR A 36 11.53 -3.28 -1.90
CA THR A 36 12.01 -1.95 -1.56
C THR A 36 13.23 -1.61 -2.40
N LEU A 37 13.41 -0.31 -2.65
CA LEU A 37 14.57 0.23 -3.35
C LEU A 37 15.37 1.08 -2.36
N GLU A 38 16.67 0.80 -2.24
CA GLU A 38 17.51 1.38 -1.21
C GLU A 38 18.81 1.99 -1.79
N PRO A 39 19.03 3.31 -1.66
CA PRO A 39 18.06 4.31 -1.21
C PRO A 39 16.93 4.53 -2.24
N ALA A 40 15.77 5.00 -1.78
CA ALA A 40 14.63 5.34 -2.67
C ALA A 40 14.81 6.69 -3.39
N ALA A 41 15.88 7.44 -3.09
CA ALA A 41 16.24 8.65 -3.80
C ALA A 41 17.76 8.77 -3.90
N VAL A 42 18.25 9.17 -5.07
CA VAL A 42 19.66 9.44 -5.36
C VAL A 42 19.81 10.80 -6.03
N SER A 43 21.00 11.38 -5.97
CA SER A 43 21.30 12.62 -6.67
C SER A 43 22.74 12.70 -7.16
N GLY A 44 22.99 13.63 -8.09
CA GLY A 44 24.32 13.93 -8.63
C GLY A 44 24.26 14.97 -9.74
N ARG A 45 25.16 14.87 -10.72
CA ARG A 45 25.22 15.80 -11.86
C ARG A 45 24.76 15.17 -13.17
N ALA A 46 24.38 16.01 -14.13
CA ALA A 46 24.19 15.57 -15.51
C ALA A 46 25.49 14.97 -16.07
N GLY A 47 25.38 13.94 -16.91
CA GLY A 47 26.53 13.19 -17.42
C GLY A 47 27.10 12.13 -16.49
N GLU A 48 26.59 12.02 -15.26
CA GLU A 48 26.95 10.98 -14.31
C GLU A 48 25.95 9.81 -14.32
N ARG A 49 26.39 8.70 -13.74
CA ARG A 49 25.53 7.56 -13.44
C ARG A 49 25.10 7.63 -11.97
N LEU A 50 23.84 7.94 -11.72
CA LEU A 50 23.33 8.21 -10.38
C LEU A 50 22.87 6.91 -9.72
N GLY A 51 23.45 6.58 -8.57
CA GLY A 51 23.20 5.32 -7.87
C GLY A 51 24.34 4.92 -6.94
N PRO A 52 24.36 3.66 -6.48
CA PRO A 52 23.38 2.60 -6.80
C PRO A 52 22.04 2.80 -6.08
N VAL A 53 20.97 2.28 -6.69
CA VAL A 53 19.70 1.96 -6.03
C VAL A 53 19.62 0.43 -5.96
N THR A 54 19.73 -0.13 -4.76
CA THR A 54 19.70 -1.59 -4.56
C THR A 54 18.27 -2.11 -4.46
N VAL A 55 17.97 -3.16 -5.23
CA VAL A 55 16.71 -3.90 -5.14
C VAL A 55 16.76 -4.83 -3.93
N ARG A 56 15.79 -4.73 -3.04
CA ARG A 56 15.56 -5.67 -1.94
C ARG A 56 14.23 -6.33 -2.13
N THR A 57 14.25 -7.64 -2.38
CA THR A 57 13.05 -8.42 -2.65
C THR A 57 13.17 -9.86 -2.19
N ASP A 58 12.05 -10.49 -1.88
CA ASP A 58 11.91 -11.94 -1.71
C ASP A 58 11.26 -12.63 -2.92
N ALA A 59 10.83 -11.87 -3.93
CA ALA A 59 10.42 -12.40 -5.22
C ALA A 59 11.65 -12.87 -6.04
N ASP A 60 11.45 -13.91 -6.85
CA ASP A 60 12.50 -14.45 -7.73
C ASP A 60 13.03 -13.40 -8.72
N GLN A 61 12.13 -12.55 -9.23
CA GLN A 61 12.45 -11.48 -10.17
C GLN A 61 11.45 -10.33 -10.04
N VAL A 62 11.90 -9.12 -10.34
CA VAL A 62 11.08 -7.91 -10.49
C VAL A 62 11.22 -7.36 -11.90
N SER A 63 10.13 -6.82 -12.46
CA SER A 63 10.16 -6.00 -13.67
C SER A 63 10.61 -4.59 -13.32
N VAL A 64 11.46 -4.00 -14.15
CA VAL A 64 11.97 -2.63 -14.01
C VAL A 64 11.36 -1.78 -15.12
N SER A 65 10.60 -0.76 -14.71
CA SER A 65 10.00 0.23 -15.59
C SER A 65 10.85 1.51 -15.57
N PRO A 66 11.34 1.99 -16.74
CA PRO A 66 12.10 3.23 -16.83
C PRO A 66 11.21 4.47 -16.59
N PRO A 67 11.80 5.68 -16.50
CA PRO A 67 11.05 6.93 -16.46
C PRO A 67 10.07 7.07 -17.62
N VAL A 68 8.91 7.65 -17.35
CA VAL A 68 7.82 7.81 -18.34
C VAL A 68 8.21 8.65 -19.56
N ASP A 69 9.18 9.54 -19.38
CA ASP A 69 9.76 10.44 -20.38
C ASP A 69 11.15 9.98 -20.85
N ALA A 70 11.58 8.77 -20.51
CA ALA A 70 12.91 8.23 -20.83
C ALA A 70 13.28 8.37 -22.32
N ALA A 71 12.33 8.10 -23.21
CA ALA A 71 12.56 8.20 -24.66
C ALA A 71 12.78 9.66 -25.13
N ALA A 72 12.19 10.64 -24.45
CA ALA A 72 12.31 12.05 -24.79
C ALA A 72 13.53 12.71 -24.12
N SER A 73 13.86 12.29 -22.89
CA SER A 73 14.98 12.81 -22.09
C SER A 73 16.30 12.09 -22.34
N GLY A 74 16.28 10.89 -22.94
CA GLY A 74 17.46 10.05 -23.13
C GLY A 74 17.98 9.40 -21.84
N ILE A 75 17.20 9.45 -20.76
CA ILE A 75 17.56 8.87 -19.46
C ILE A 75 17.28 7.39 -19.47
N GLU A 76 18.28 6.58 -19.12
CA GLU A 76 18.16 5.12 -19.06
C GLU A 76 18.33 4.59 -17.63
N VAL A 77 17.69 3.45 -17.35
CA VAL A 77 17.97 2.67 -16.14
C VAL A 77 18.95 1.56 -16.52
N THR A 78 20.13 1.58 -15.91
CA THR A 78 21.22 0.67 -16.26
C THR A 78 21.73 -0.14 -15.06
N ASP A 79 22.48 -1.19 -15.34
CA ASP A 79 23.32 -1.88 -14.36
C ASP A 79 24.62 -1.09 -14.09
N GLU A 80 25.51 -1.67 -13.27
CA GLU A 80 26.83 -1.08 -12.95
C GLU A 80 27.74 -0.97 -14.18
N LYS A 81 27.54 -1.81 -15.20
CA LYS A 81 28.32 -1.80 -16.46
C LYS A 81 27.76 -0.79 -17.46
N GLY A 82 26.58 -0.25 -17.22
CA GLY A 82 25.88 0.67 -18.13
C GLY A 82 24.99 -0.01 -19.15
N ALA A 83 24.70 -1.30 -19.00
CA ALA A 83 23.73 -1.99 -19.85
C ALA A 83 22.29 -1.64 -19.38
N PRO A 84 21.35 -1.36 -20.29
CA PRO A 84 19.94 -1.14 -19.93
C PRO A 84 19.33 -2.34 -19.21
N VAL A 85 18.49 -2.07 -18.21
CA VAL A 85 17.88 -3.10 -17.36
C VAL A 85 16.36 -3.00 -17.41
N THR A 86 15.70 -4.11 -17.74
CA THR A 86 14.23 -4.26 -17.72
C THR A 86 13.74 -5.24 -16.66
N SER A 87 14.64 -5.96 -16.01
CA SER A 87 14.34 -6.87 -14.91
C SER A 87 15.49 -6.95 -13.92
N ALA A 88 15.20 -7.21 -12.66
CA ALA A 88 16.20 -7.30 -11.61
C ALA A 88 15.83 -8.37 -10.58
N THR A 89 16.80 -8.75 -9.76
CA THR A 89 16.70 -9.71 -8.67
C THR A 89 17.16 -9.08 -7.37
N ASN A 90 16.98 -9.79 -6.25
CA ASN A 90 17.42 -9.30 -4.96
C ASN A 90 18.93 -9.03 -4.91
N GLY A 91 19.32 -7.81 -4.54
CA GLY A 91 20.70 -7.35 -4.46
C GLY A 91 21.20 -6.62 -5.70
N ASP A 92 20.47 -6.67 -6.82
CA ASP A 92 20.86 -5.94 -8.02
C ASP A 92 20.92 -4.43 -7.77
N ARG A 93 21.89 -3.78 -8.43
CA ARG A 93 22.18 -2.35 -8.30
C ARG A 93 21.77 -1.66 -9.58
N LEU A 94 20.71 -0.86 -9.49
CA LEU A 94 20.19 -0.05 -10.58
C LEU A 94 20.78 1.35 -10.52
N TYR A 95 20.91 1.97 -11.68
CA TYR A 95 21.43 3.32 -11.82
C TYR A 95 20.62 4.11 -12.84
N PHE A 96 20.53 5.42 -12.65
CA PHE A 96 20.05 6.34 -13.67
C PHE A 96 21.24 6.83 -14.48
N ALA A 97 21.30 6.52 -15.76
CA ALA A 97 22.25 7.09 -16.68
C ALA A 97 21.68 8.41 -17.21
N VAL A 98 22.23 9.54 -16.74
CA VAL A 98 21.80 10.88 -17.17
C VAL A 98 22.78 11.36 -18.24
N PRO A 99 22.34 11.66 -19.47
CA PRO A 99 23.22 12.20 -20.49
C PRO A 99 23.89 13.51 -20.05
N LYS A 100 25.05 13.80 -20.65
CA LYS A 100 25.65 15.14 -20.52
C LYS A 100 24.72 16.19 -21.10
N ASP A 101 24.83 17.42 -20.60
CA ASP A 101 24.06 18.59 -21.08
C ASP A 101 22.53 18.41 -20.98
N THR A 102 22.07 17.45 -20.17
CA THR A 102 20.66 17.32 -19.82
C THR A 102 20.31 18.42 -18.83
N ALA A 103 19.26 19.18 -19.13
CA ALA A 103 18.77 20.22 -18.23
C ALA A 103 18.48 19.66 -16.83
N ASP A 104 18.70 20.47 -15.80
CA ASP A 104 18.43 20.13 -14.41
C ASP A 104 17.02 19.54 -14.26
N GLY A 105 16.91 18.47 -13.49
CA GLY A 105 15.65 17.74 -13.46
C GLY A 105 15.61 16.54 -12.53
N THR A 106 14.51 15.80 -12.65
CA THR A 106 14.24 14.61 -11.87
C THR A 106 13.69 13.51 -12.76
N ALA A 107 14.01 12.26 -12.42
CA ALA A 107 13.44 11.08 -13.05
C ALA A 107 13.01 10.07 -11.98
N SER A 108 12.05 9.20 -12.31
CA SER A 108 11.63 8.11 -11.43
C SER A 108 11.66 6.80 -12.19
N LEU A 109 12.22 5.77 -11.56
CA LEU A 109 12.02 4.38 -11.98
C LEU A 109 10.99 3.73 -11.07
N ALA A 110 10.35 2.68 -11.56
CA ALA A 110 9.44 1.87 -10.78
C ALA A 110 9.79 0.39 -10.97
N VAL A 111 9.76 -0.40 -9.89
CA VAL A 111 9.90 -1.85 -9.95
C VAL A 111 8.63 -2.52 -9.47
N GLN A 112 8.29 -3.66 -10.08
CA GLN A 112 7.08 -4.41 -9.77
C GLN A 112 7.39 -5.91 -9.73
N ALA A 113 6.73 -6.65 -8.83
CA ALA A 113 6.67 -8.09 -8.88
C ALA A 113 5.27 -8.57 -8.52
N THR A 114 4.87 -9.68 -9.11
CA THR A 114 3.68 -10.42 -8.70
C THR A 114 4.11 -11.54 -7.78
N THR A 115 3.53 -11.58 -6.59
CA THR A 115 3.86 -12.55 -5.55
C THR A 115 2.58 -13.22 -5.09
N SER A 116 2.63 -14.53 -4.84
CA SER A 116 1.48 -15.23 -4.28
C SER A 116 1.37 -14.93 -2.78
N VAL A 117 0.19 -14.49 -2.35
CA VAL A 117 -0.15 -14.37 -0.94
C VAL A 117 -0.52 -15.77 -0.44
N PRO A 118 0.16 -16.29 0.59
CA PRO A 118 -0.11 -17.64 1.06
C PRO A 118 -1.52 -17.75 1.65
N VAL A 119 -2.15 -18.91 1.39
CA VAL A 119 -3.37 -19.33 2.08
C VAL A 119 -3.15 -19.26 3.59
N GLY A 120 -4.14 -18.74 4.31
CA GLY A 120 -4.08 -18.57 5.75
C GLY A 120 -3.60 -17.19 6.22
N ARG A 121 -3.27 -16.25 5.31
CA ARG A 121 -2.97 -14.86 5.69
C ARG A 121 -4.16 -14.23 6.40
N ALA A 122 -3.92 -13.70 7.59
CA ALA A 122 -4.91 -12.94 8.36
C ALA A 122 -4.85 -11.45 7.98
N LEU A 123 -5.96 -10.89 7.51
CA LEU A 123 -6.14 -9.47 7.24
C LEU A 123 -6.94 -8.85 8.38
N ALA A 124 -6.31 -7.92 9.09
CA ALA A 124 -6.99 -7.04 10.05
C ALA A 124 -7.33 -5.73 9.34
N GLY A 125 -8.59 -5.28 9.43
CA GLY A 125 -8.98 -3.96 8.97
C GLY A 125 -8.43 -2.85 9.86
N ALA A 126 -8.42 -1.63 9.36
CA ALA A 126 -8.07 -0.46 10.16
C ALA A 126 -9.13 -0.25 11.26
N GLY A 127 -8.75 -0.45 12.52
CA GLY A 127 -9.65 -0.39 13.68
C GLY A 127 -10.17 -1.76 14.16
N ARG A 128 -11.24 -1.76 14.97
CA ARG A 128 -11.82 -3.00 15.52
C ARG A 128 -12.76 -3.68 14.52
N THR A 129 -12.19 -4.39 13.56
CA THR A 129 -12.93 -5.19 12.58
C THR A 129 -12.66 -6.68 12.76
N GLN A 130 -13.59 -7.54 12.31
CA GLN A 130 -13.35 -8.99 12.22
C GLN A 130 -12.10 -9.28 11.36
N THR A 131 -11.16 -10.04 11.89
CA THR A 131 -10.01 -10.56 11.13
C THR A 131 -10.51 -11.52 10.06
N GLN A 132 -10.15 -11.28 8.81
CA GLN A 132 -10.44 -12.18 7.69
C GLN A 132 -9.23 -13.08 7.43
N ILE A 133 -9.46 -14.34 7.07
CA ILE A 133 -8.37 -15.28 6.74
C ILE A 133 -8.51 -15.67 5.28
N LEU A 134 -7.43 -15.51 4.53
CA LEU A 134 -7.38 -15.82 3.11
C LEU A 134 -7.51 -17.34 2.90
N ALA A 135 -8.54 -17.79 2.17
CA ALA A 135 -8.81 -19.20 1.94
C ALA A 135 -8.15 -19.78 0.66
N GLY A 136 -7.62 -18.92 -0.23
CA GLY A 136 -7.00 -19.28 -1.51
C GLY A 136 -5.75 -18.44 -1.79
N SER A 137 -4.80 -18.97 -2.56
CA SER A 137 -3.57 -18.25 -2.88
C SER A 137 -3.87 -17.22 -3.97
N SER A 138 -3.83 -15.93 -3.63
CA SER A 138 -4.02 -14.87 -4.61
C SER A 138 -2.70 -14.27 -5.04
N GLU A 139 -2.60 -13.95 -6.33
CA GLU A 139 -1.53 -13.10 -6.82
C GLU A 139 -1.73 -11.68 -6.30
N SER A 140 -0.70 -11.10 -5.69
CA SER A 140 -0.64 -9.70 -5.28
C SER A 140 0.56 -9.03 -5.94
N THR A 141 0.32 -7.87 -6.54
CA THR A 141 1.39 -7.04 -7.09
C THR A 141 1.97 -6.17 -5.99
N VAL A 142 3.28 -6.27 -5.79
CA VAL A 142 4.05 -5.32 -4.99
C VAL A 142 4.83 -4.39 -5.90
N SER A 143 4.99 -3.13 -5.48
CA SER A 143 5.73 -2.14 -6.26
C SER A 143 6.57 -1.23 -5.37
N ALA A 144 7.70 -0.77 -5.90
CA ALA A 144 8.54 0.26 -5.29
C ALA A 144 8.98 1.27 -6.34
N ARG A 145 9.31 2.49 -5.90
CA ARG A 145 9.83 3.55 -6.77
C ARG A 145 11.12 4.12 -6.20
N ALA A 146 12.03 4.49 -7.08
CA ALA A 146 13.18 5.32 -6.74
C ALA A 146 13.22 6.54 -7.65
N THR A 147 13.75 7.62 -7.09
CA THR A 147 13.89 8.89 -7.80
C THR A 147 15.35 9.29 -7.92
N ALA A 148 15.68 9.95 -9.01
CA ALA A 148 16.96 10.61 -9.21
C ALA A 148 16.73 12.11 -9.44
N THR A 149 17.57 12.94 -8.85
CA THR A 149 17.60 14.39 -9.10
C THR A 149 19.01 14.79 -9.50
N TRP A 150 19.14 15.59 -10.54
CA TRP A 150 20.42 16.12 -10.97
C TRP A 150 20.36 17.62 -11.22
N ALA A 151 21.52 18.24 -11.06
CA ALA A 151 21.75 19.60 -11.48
C ALA A 151 23.16 19.74 -12.06
N GLU A 152 23.33 20.50 -13.12
CA GLU A 152 24.64 20.90 -13.65
C GLU A 152 25.35 21.81 -12.65
N THR A 153 24.60 22.77 -12.09
CA THR A 153 25.04 23.71 -11.06
C THR A 153 23.94 23.89 -10.01
N GLY A 154 24.30 24.28 -8.78
CA GLY A 154 23.33 24.46 -7.71
C GLY A 154 23.17 23.21 -6.84
N ALA A 155 22.08 23.15 -6.08
CA ALA A 155 21.78 22.01 -5.23
C ALA A 155 21.11 20.87 -6.02
N ALA A 156 21.47 19.63 -5.70
CA ALA A 156 20.85 18.42 -6.25
C ALA A 156 20.31 17.57 -5.08
N PRO A 157 19.09 17.86 -4.60
CA PRO A 157 18.53 17.22 -3.41
C PRO A 157 18.03 15.80 -3.71
N ALA A 158 18.29 14.88 -2.78
CA ALA A 158 17.65 13.57 -2.71
C ALA A 158 17.04 13.40 -1.32
N LEU A 159 15.72 13.23 -1.27
CA LEU A 159 14.95 13.13 -0.03
C LEU A 159 14.35 11.75 0.13
N THR A 160 14.50 11.17 1.32
CA THR A 160 13.81 9.93 1.72
C THR A 160 13.15 10.11 3.07
N ALA A 161 12.08 9.36 3.30
CA ALA A 161 11.37 9.30 4.57
C ALA A 161 11.32 7.85 5.07
N ARG A 162 11.59 7.63 6.35
CA ARG A 162 11.42 6.33 7.00
C ARG A 162 10.74 6.49 8.35
N LYS A 163 9.82 5.59 8.70
CA LYS A 163 9.25 5.53 10.05
C LYS A 163 10.36 5.23 11.05
N ASN A 164 10.42 6.00 12.13
CA ASN A 164 11.32 5.78 13.26
C ASN A 164 10.47 5.54 14.52
N CYS A 165 10.04 4.30 14.67
CA CYS A 165 9.20 3.86 15.78
C CYS A 165 9.87 4.05 17.15
N ALA A 166 11.20 3.94 17.21
CA ALA A 166 11.94 4.10 18.47
C ALA A 166 11.95 5.54 18.96
N ALA A 167 11.98 6.51 18.04
CA ALA A 167 11.95 7.94 18.35
C ALA A 167 10.55 8.56 18.34
N GLY A 168 9.52 7.81 17.91
CA GLY A 168 8.14 8.33 17.78
C GLY A 168 8.02 9.38 16.67
N GLY A 169 8.42 9.03 15.45
CA GLY A 169 8.35 9.98 14.34
C GLY A 169 8.75 9.42 12.98
N VAL A 170 9.01 10.33 12.05
CA VAL A 170 9.46 10.03 10.69
C VAL A 170 10.82 10.69 10.46
N ASP A 171 11.82 9.87 10.15
CA ASP A 171 13.15 10.32 9.74
C ASP A 171 13.11 10.79 8.29
N ILE A 172 13.32 12.09 8.09
CA ILE A 172 13.56 12.68 6.78
C ILE A 172 15.06 12.78 6.57
N THR A 173 15.58 12.03 5.61
CA THR A 173 17.00 12.08 5.23
C THR A 173 17.13 12.87 3.93
N ALA A 174 17.94 13.93 3.99
CA ALA A 174 18.26 14.80 2.88
C ALA A 174 19.73 14.70 2.51
N ALA A 175 20.00 14.27 1.28
CA ALA A 175 21.33 14.30 0.67
C ALA A 175 21.39 15.39 -0.40
N ASN A 176 22.54 16.02 -0.56
CA ASN A 176 22.77 17.02 -1.60
C ASN A 176 24.08 16.71 -2.32
N ARG A 177 23.99 16.27 -3.58
CA ARG A 177 25.18 15.98 -4.42
C ARG A 177 25.49 17.09 -5.42
N GLY A 178 24.86 18.25 -5.27
CA GLY A 178 25.18 19.47 -6.01
C GLY A 178 26.39 20.22 -5.42
N ASP A 179 26.65 21.43 -5.91
CA ASP A 179 27.73 22.32 -5.46
C ASP A 179 27.29 23.53 -4.64
N GLN A 180 25.99 23.77 -4.52
CA GLN A 180 25.45 24.80 -3.62
C GLN A 180 24.67 24.20 -2.45
N PRO A 181 24.53 24.91 -1.33
CA PRO A 181 23.71 24.47 -0.21
C PRO A 181 22.24 24.25 -0.62
N PHE A 182 21.64 23.19 -0.10
CA PHE A 182 20.21 22.93 -0.22
C PHE A 182 19.50 23.38 1.06
N THR A 183 18.75 24.48 1.00
CA THR A 183 17.96 24.98 2.13
C THR A 183 16.49 24.66 1.91
N PHE A 184 15.82 24.14 2.94
CA PHE A 184 14.40 23.82 2.92
C PHE A 184 13.77 23.98 4.29
N GLU A 185 12.45 24.13 4.33
CA GLU A 185 11.68 24.14 5.58
C GLU A 185 11.06 22.77 5.83
N LEU A 186 11.09 22.33 7.09
CA LEU A 186 10.44 21.11 7.56
C LEU A 186 9.91 21.34 8.97
N ALA A 187 8.62 21.05 9.19
CA ALA A 187 7.96 21.23 10.48
C ALA A 187 8.16 22.65 11.08
N GLY A 188 8.09 23.69 10.25
CA GLY A 188 8.25 25.09 10.68
C GLY A 188 9.69 25.53 10.96
N THR A 189 10.68 24.69 10.65
CA THR A 189 12.10 24.98 10.90
C THR A 189 12.90 24.92 9.59
N GLU A 190 13.78 25.89 9.40
CA GLU A 190 14.71 25.90 8.26
C GLU A 190 15.88 24.94 8.50
N HIS A 191 16.21 24.15 7.48
CA HIS A 191 17.33 23.24 7.44
C HIS A 191 18.19 23.50 6.21
N THR A 192 19.51 23.49 6.39
CA THR A 192 20.47 23.60 5.28
C THR A 192 21.34 22.36 5.20
N ILE A 193 21.45 21.78 4.00
CA ILE A 193 22.35 20.66 3.69
C ILE A 193 23.49 21.20 2.82
N PRO A 194 24.73 21.23 3.31
CA PRO A 194 25.89 21.62 2.51
C PRO A 194 26.04 20.75 1.26
N ALA A 195 26.75 21.28 0.26
CA ALA A 195 27.16 20.50 -0.90
C ALA A 195 27.91 19.22 -0.49
N GLY A 196 27.57 18.10 -1.10
CA GLY A 196 28.14 16.78 -0.82
C GLY A 196 27.71 16.14 0.51
N ALA A 197 26.86 16.80 1.31
CA ALA A 197 26.48 16.32 2.63
C ALA A 197 25.15 15.56 2.63
N THR A 198 24.96 14.77 3.69
CA THR A 198 23.68 14.13 4.04
C THR A 198 23.35 14.46 5.49
N ARG A 199 22.10 14.78 5.79
CA ARG A 199 21.60 14.91 7.17
C ARG A 199 20.24 14.25 7.31
N THR A 200 19.93 13.82 8.53
CA THR A 200 18.64 13.26 8.88
C THR A 200 18.00 14.11 9.97
N VAL A 201 16.71 14.40 9.81
CA VAL A 201 15.88 15.12 10.77
C VAL A 201 14.69 14.24 11.11
N THR A 202 14.48 13.95 12.39
CA THR A 202 13.30 13.23 12.84
C THR A 202 12.18 14.23 13.09
N VAL A 203 11.07 14.09 12.36
CA VAL A 203 9.85 14.86 12.60
C VAL A 203 8.98 14.05 13.56
N PRO A 204 8.63 14.58 14.74
CA PRO A 204 7.75 13.90 15.67
C PRO A 204 6.37 13.68 15.05
N VAL A 205 5.87 12.45 15.14
CA VAL A 205 4.53 12.05 14.69
C VAL A 205 4.01 11.06 15.74
N ALA A 206 2.80 11.25 16.25
CA ALA A 206 2.25 10.32 17.23
C ALA A 206 1.84 8.98 16.58
N GLU A 207 1.69 7.94 17.39
CA GLU A 207 1.07 6.69 16.95
C GLU A 207 -0.35 6.94 16.39
N ASP A 208 -0.71 6.19 15.36
CA ASP A 208 -1.92 6.31 14.56
C ASP A 208 -2.14 7.68 13.90
N GLN A 209 -1.15 8.57 13.93
CA GLN A 209 -1.26 9.89 13.35
C GLN A 209 -0.85 9.88 11.87
N ALA A 210 -1.74 10.40 11.02
CA ALA A 210 -1.43 10.70 9.64
C ALA A 210 -0.43 11.86 9.53
N TYR A 211 0.49 11.76 8.58
CA TYR A 211 1.44 12.81 8.24
C TYR A 211 1.41 13.12 6.74
N ASP A 212 1.70 14.37 6.41
CA ASP A 212 1.84 14.89 5.04
C ASP A 212 2.91 15.99 5.06
N PHE A 213 4.15 15.60 4.74
CA PHE A 213 5.28 16.53 4.69
C PHE A 213 5.58 16.87 3.24
N THR A 214 5.44 18.13 2.88
CA THR A 214 5.90 18.64 1.59
C THR A 214 7.16 19.47 1.76
N ILE A 215 8.22 19.06 1.08
CA ILE A 215 9.50 19.76 1.03
C ILE A 215 9.70 20.28 -0.39
N THR A 216 9.84 21.59 -0.51
CA THR A 216 10.15 22.28 -1.77
C THR A 216 11.62 22.65 -1.83
N GLY A 217 12.17 22.74 -3.04
CA GLY A 217 13.56 23.06 -3.29
C GLY A 217 13.76 23.87 -4.57
N PRO A 218 15.03 24.13 -4.93
CA PRO A 218 15.36 24.87 -6.14
C PRO A 218 14.90 24.14 -7.42
N ALA A 219 14.87 24.87 -8.54
CA ALA A 219 14.45 24.35 -9.86
C ALA A 219 13.06 23.69 -9.89
N GLY A 220 12.15 24.11 -9.00
CA GLY A 220 10.80 23.54 -8.91
C GLY A 220 10.74 22.17 -8.24
N PHE A 221 11.83 21.71 -7.63
CA PHE A 221 11.86 20.45 -6.88
C PHE A 221 10.78 20.49 -5.79
N THR A 222 9.94 19.46 -5.76
CA THR A 222 8.92 19.26 -4.72
C THR A 222 8.85 17.78 -4.40
N ARG A 223 8.84 17.46 -3.11
CA ARG A 223 8.64 16.10 -2.63
C ARG A 223 7.66 16.07 -1.48
N THR A 224 6.62 15.27 -1.65
CA THR A 224 5.60 15.02 -0.64
C THR A 224 5.78 13.62 -0.07
N PHE A 225 5.72 13.52 1.26
CA PHE A 225 5.74 12.26 2.00
C PHE A 225 4.46 12.16 2.83
N THR A 226 3.62 11.19 2.49
CA THR A 226 2.38 10.91 3.22
C THR A 226 2.41 9.53 3.86
N GLY A 227 1.62 9.34 4.91
CA GLY A 227 1.43 8.05 5.56
C GLY A 227 0.77 8.19 6.93
N VAL A 228 0.77 7.11 7.68
CA VAL A 228 0.36 7.05 9.09
C VAL A 228 1.50 6.41 9.86
N LEU A 229 1.95 7.02 10.96
CA LEU A 229 2.86 6.33 11.87
C LEU A 229 2.05 5.33 12.69
N ASP A 230 2.27 4.05 12.43
CA ASP A 230 1.58 2.94 13.08
C ASP A 230 2.67 1.90 13.36
N CYS A 231 3.24 2.01 14.55
CA CYS A 231 4.32 1.17 15.04
C CYS A 231 3.84 0.24 16.16
N ALA A 232 2.76 0.61 16.86
CA ALA A 232 2.13 -0.21 17.87
C ALA A 232 1.33 -1.36 17.24
N THR A 233 1.89 -2.57 17.22
CA THR A 233 1.08 -3.77 16.98
C THR A 233 0.08 -3.95 18.12
N SER A 234 -1.17 -4.31 17.83
CA SER A 234 -2.28 -4.38 18.81
C SER A 234 -2.07 -5.29 20.03
N GLY A 235 -0.93 -6.00 20.14
CA GLY A 235 -0.50 -6.78 21.30
C GLY A 235 0.52 -6.10 22.23
N SER A 236 1.10 -4.94 21.88
CA SER A 236 2.14 -4.28 22.69
C SER A 236 1.62 -3.19 23.63
N VAL A 237 0.32 -2.91 23.62
CA VAL A 237 -0.34 -1.95 24.51
C VAL A 237 -0.79 -2.54 25.85
N LEU A 238 -0.50 -3.82 26.15
CA LEU A 238 -0.85 -4.42 27.44
C LEU A 238 0.21 -4.21 28.54
N ASP A 239 1.41 -3.70 28.22
CA ASP A 239 2.51 -3.56 29.20
C ASP A 239 2.95 -2.10 29.42
N ARG A 240 2.00 -1.19 29.65
CA ARG A 240 2.30 0.02 30.46
C ARG A 240 1.25 0.24 31.53
N GLU A 241 1.76 0.17 32.74
CA GLU A 241 1.10 0.22 34.04
C GLU A 241 0.13 1.40 34.19
N SER A 242 -0.99 1.10 34.85
CA SER A 242 -1.64 2.04 35.76
C SER A 242 -2.06 1.25 37.00
N GLU A 243 -1.16 1.23 38.00
CA GLU A 243 -1.58 1.13 39.39
C GLU A 243 -2.36 2.39 39.73
N GLY A 244 -3.62 2.26 40.14
CA GLY A 244 -4.36 3.36 40.74
C GLY A 244 -5.86 3.37 40.46
N ASP A 245 -6.59 2.76 41.39
CA ASP A 245 -7.94 3.13 41.83
C ASP A 245 -9.17 2.62 41.06
N ALA A 246 -10.17 2.29 41.87
CA ALA A 246 -11.36 1.54 41.56
C ALA A 246 -12.37 2.34 40.73
N GLY A 247 -13.00 1.69 39.77
CA GLY A 247 -14.10 2.26 39.01
C GLY A 247 -14.66 1.30 37.99
N ASN A 248 -15.59 0.47 38.45
CA ASN A 248 -16.51 -0.28 37.60
C ASN A 248 -17.14 0.68 36.59
N ASP A 249 -17.07 0.39 35.28
CA ASP A 249 -18.18 0.60 34.36
C ASP A 249 -17.91 -0.06 33.01
N ILE A 250 -18.59 -1.20 32.83
CA ILE A 250 -18.85 -1.82 31.54
C ILE A 250 -19.76 -0.87 30.76
N GLY A 251 -19.14 0.01 29.96
CA GLY A 251 -19.82 0.90 29.03
C GLY A 251 -19.99 0.24 27.66
N THR A 252 -20.95 -0.68 27.53
CA THR A 252 -21.54 -1.04 26.24
C THR A 252 -22.16 0.21 25.60
N GLN A 253 -21.55 0.75 24.55
CA GLN A 253 -22.20 1.73 23.68
C GLN A 253 -22.11 1.32 22.21
N SER A 254 -23.25 0.81 21.74
CA SER A 254 -23.84 0.89 20.41
C SER A 254 -22.91 0.98 19.20
N ALA A 255 -22.77 -0.18 18.54
CA ALA A 255 -22.57 -0.24 17.10
C ALA A 255 -23.82 0.30 16.39
N GLN A 256 -23.73 1.51 15.83
CA GLN A 256 -24.63 1.94 14.75
C GLN A 256 -23.85 2.67 13.65
N GLN A 257 -23.86 2.01 12.48
CA GLN A 257 -23.70 2.54 11.12
C GLN A 257 -22.31 3.03 10.68
N SER A 258 -21.51 2.09 10.17
CA SER A 258 -20.53 2.37 9.10
C SER A 258 -20.95 1.56 7.86
N VAL A 259 -21.44 2.26 6.84
CA VAL A 259 -21.83 1.68 5.55
C VAL A 259 -20.56 1.44 4.71
N PRO A 260 -20.43 0.34 3.94
CA PRO A 260 -19.25 0.12 3.11
C PRO A 260 -19.14 1.17 2.00
N ALA A 261 -17.94 1.69 1.78
CA ALA A 261 -17.63 2.51 0.61
C ALA A 261 -17.58 1.62 -0.64
N THR A 262 -18.48 1.84 -1.58
CA THR A 262 -18.47 1.23 -2.91
C THR A 262 -17.44 1.94 -3.80
N THR A 263 -16.27 1.33 -4.01
CA THR A 263 -15.41 1.68 -5.14
C THR A 263 -15.83 0.85 -6.34
N GLY A 264 -16.60 1.45 -7.24
CA GLY A 264 -16.93 0.87 -8.53
C GLY A 264 -15.73 0.91 -9.48
N SER A 265 -15.35 -0.26 -9.97
CA SER A 265 -14.74 -0.45 -11.29
C SER A 265 -15.11 -1.86 -11.76
N ALA A 266 -16.03 -1.92 -12.71
CA ALA A 266 -16.37 -3.16 -13.39
C ALA A 266 -15.27 -3.49 -14.40
N THR A 267 -14.42 -4.46 -14.09
CA THR A 267 -13.69 -5.21 -15.11
C THR A 267 -14.41 -6.52 -15.32
N SER A 268 -15.20 -6.56 -16.40
CA SER A 268 -15.78 -7.77 -16.94
C SER A 268 -14.65 -8.68 -17.44
N GLY A 269 -14.50 -9.86 -16.85
CA GLY A 269 -13.72 -10.96 -17.41
C GLY A 269 -12.32 -11.16 -16.82
N LEU A 270 -12.25 -11.71 -15.60
CA LEU A 270 -11.20 -12.65 -15.20
C LEU A 270 -11.88 -13.75 -14.38
N GLU A 271 -11.73 -14.99 -14.81
CA GLU A 271 -12.21 -16.17 -14.09
C GLU A 271 -11.52 -16.29 -12.72
N GLY A 272 -12.31 -16.19 -11.66
CA GLY A 272 -12.14 -16.83 -10.34
C GLY A 272 -10.89 -16.51 -9.49
N ASP A 273 -11.04 -15.60 -8.51
CA ASP A 273 -10.82 -15.80 -7.05
C ASP A 273 -11.07 -14.48 -6.26
N LEU A 274 -11.14 -14.61 -4.92
CA LEU A 274 -11.24 -13.64 -3.83
C LEU A 274 -12.61 -13.12 -3.41
N ALA A 275 -13.65 -13.92 -3.64
CA ALA A 275 -14.81 -14.07 -2.73
C ALA A 275 -15.93 -14.90 -3.39
N GLU A 276 -15.68 -16.14 -3.82
CA GLU A 276 -16.78 -17.04 -4.18
C GLU A 276 -17.44 -17.57 -2.90
N THR A 277 -18.06 -16.69 -2.12
CA THR A 277 -18.93 -17.11 -1.02
C THR A 277 -20.31 -17.41 -1.60
N GLY A 278 -20.54 -18.67 -1.96
CA GLY A 278 -21.90 -19.22 -2.06
C GLY A 278 -22.60 -19.15 -3.41
N GLY A 279 -21.87 -19.08 -4.53
CA GLY A 279 -22.42 -19.29 -5.88
C GLY A 279 -22.83 -20.75 -6.11
N SER A 280 -23.96 -21.18 -5.57
CA SER A 280 -24.58 -22.46 -5.95
C SER A 280 -24.95 -22.41 -7.44
N SER A 281 -24.76 -23.52 -8.18
CA SER A 281 -25.11 -23.66 -9.61
C SER A 281 -26.60 -23.44 -9.95
N ALA A 282 -27.43 -23.12 -8.95
CA ALA A 282 -28.82 -22.73 -9.08
C ALA A 282 -29.05 -21.23 -9.42
N THR A 283 -28.04 -20.37 -9.33
CA THR A 283 -28.15 -18.91 -9.58
C THR A 283 -28.73 -18.53 -10.96
N PRO A 284 -28.32 -19.14 -12.09
CA PRO A 284 -28.95 -18.84 -13.38
C PRO A 284 -30.43 -19.27 -13.44
N MET A 285 -30.82 -20.29 -12.68
CA MET A 285 -32.19 -20.79 -12.62
C MET A 285 -33.09 -19.83 -11.82
N LEU A 286 -32.58 -19.28 -10.72
CA LEU A 286 -33.27 -18.25 -9.93
C LEU A 286 -33.43 -16.94 -10.70
N ALA A 287 -32.42 -16.54 -11.48
CA ALA A 287 -32.52 -15.37 -12.37
C ALA A 287 -33.60 -15.55 -13.45
N ALA A 288 -33.70 -16.74 -14.03
CA ALA A 288 -34.74 -17.07 -15.01
C ALA A 288 -36.16 -17.01 -14.40
N VAL A 289 -36.34 -17.51 -13.17
CA VAL A 289 -37.63 -17.47 -12.45
C VAL A 289 -38.02 -16.02 -12.11
N ALA A 290 -37.08 -15.19 -11.69
CA ALA A 290 -37.33 -13.78 -11.37
C ALA A 290 -37.78 -12.98 -12.60
N ILE A 291 -37.15 -13.21 -13.76
CA ILE A 291 -37.55 -12.59 -15.04
C ILE A 291 -38.96 -13.05 -15.44
N GLY A 292 -39.28 -14.33 -15.27
CA GLY A 292 -40.62 -14.86 -15.53
C GLY A 292 -41.72 -14.18 -14.70
N LEU A 293 -41.49 -13.99 -13.39
CA LEU A 293 -42.44 -13.33 -12.49
C LEU A 293 -42.61 -11.83 -12.80
N LEU A 294 -41.55 -11.14 -13.23
CA LEU A 294 -41.61 -9.75 -13.65
C LEU A 294 -42.45 -9.54 -14.92
N VAL A 295 -42.36 -10.43 -15.89
CA VAL A 295 -43.17 -10.36 -17.11
C VAL A 295 -44.65 -10.59 -16.79
N VAL A 296 -44.96 -11.55 -15.91
CA VAL A 296 -46.35 -11.82 -15.49
C VAL A 296 -46.92 -10.64 -14.68
N GLY A 297 -46.15 -10.09 -13.72
CA GLY A 297 -46.56 -8.93 -12.93
C GLY A 297 -46.73 -7.67 -13.78
N GLY A 298 -45.80 -7.42 -14.71
CA GLY A 298 -45.87 -6.30 -15.65
C GLY A 298 -47.08 -6.39 -16.60
N GLY A 299 -47.40 -7.60 -17.07
CA GLY A 299 -48.58 -7.86 -17.88
C GLY A 299 -49.89 -7.57 -17.14
N ALA A 300 -50.00 -7.96 -15.87
CA ALA A 300 -51.19 -7.70 -15.05
C ALA A 300 -51.40 -6.19 -14.78
N VAL A 301 -50.32 -5.46 -14.47
CA VAL A 301 -50.39 -4.00 -14.23
C VAL A 301 -50.73 -3.25 -15.52
N PHE A 302 -50.20 -3.67 -16.68
CA PHE A 302 -50.51 -3.06 -17.97
C PHE A 302 -51.98 -3.25 -18.37
N VAL A 303 -52.56 -4.41 -18.11
CA VAL A 303 -53.97 -4.70 -18.38
C VAL A 303 -54.90 -3.92 -17.45
N LEU A 304 -54.52 -3.72 -16.17
CA LEU A 304 -55.28 -2.89 -15.23
C LEU A 304 -55.21 -1.40 -15.56
N ARG A 305 -54.07 -0.91 -16.08
CA ARG A 305 -53.89 0.49 -16.48
C ARG A 305 -54.66 0.86 -17.76
N ARG A 306 -54.97 -0.12 -18.60
CA ARG A 306 -55.81 0.07 -19.80
C ARG A 306 -57.31 0.25 -19.48
N LYS A 307 -57.76 -0.06 -18.26
CA LYS A 307 -59.16 0.08 -17.85
C LYS A 307 -59.53 1.42 -17.21
N THR A 308 -58.57 2.34 -16.99
CA THR A 308 -58.81 3.62 -16.28
C THR A 308 -58.68 4.87 -17.16
N GLN A 309 -58.67 4.72 -18.49
CA GLN A 309 -58.71 5.87 -19.41
C GLN A 309 -59.95 5.75 -20.31
N HIS A 310 -61.11 6.13 -19.78
CA HIS A 310 -62.18 6.76 -20.55
C HIS A 310 -62.77 7.88 -19.69
N THR A 311 -62.66 9.08 -20.22
CA THR A 311 -62.92 10.40 -19.68
C THR A 311 -64.41 10.68 -19.51
N ASP A 312 -64.77 11.44 -18.47
CA ASP A 312 -65.94 12.32 -18.46
C ASP A 312 -65.90 13.27 -19.67
N GLY A 313 -67.07 13.54 -20.26
CA GLY A 313 -67.20 14.59 -21.28
C GLY A 313 -68.55 14.59 -22.02
N GLU A 314 -69.45 15.42 -21.50
CA GLU A 314 -70.75 15.91 -22.02
C GLU A 314 -72.02 15.06 -21.80
#